data_AF-A0A3L7WQT8-F1
#
_entry.id   AF-A0A3L7WQT8-F1
#
_cell.length_a   1.000
_cell.length_b   1.000
_cell.length_c   1.000
_cell.angle_alpha   90.00
_cell.angle_beta   90.00
_cell.angle_gamma   90.00
#
_symmetry.space_group_name_H-M   'P 1'
#
loop_
_entity.id
_entity.type
_entity.pdbx_description
1 polymer ?
#
loop_
_entity_poly.entity_id
_entity_poly.type
_entity_poly.pdbx_seq_one_letter_code
_entity_poly.pdbx_strand_id
1 'polypeptide(L)'
;MATLDKRIQVLMPEKMVRHLTILAQEQEQSVGHLIREAVVQLYFADEAERELTKRRQMVEEMIAFNLPVGDWQSIEAEIETMWESTIDVLDEEI
;
A
#
# COMPACT_ATOMS: atom_id res chain seq x y z
N MET A 1 17.45 0.15 -20.35
CA MET A 1 18.35 0.11 -19.18
C MET A 1 18.87 1.51 -18.94
N ALA A 2 18.64 2.09 -17.75
CA ALA A 2 19.17 3.41 -17.43
C ALA A 2 20.69 3.35 -17.26
N THR A 3 21.41 4.27 -17.91
CA THR A 3 22.87 4.38 -17.78
C THR A 3 23.21 4.93 -16.39
N LEU A 4 24.06 4.23 -15.64
CA LEU A 4 24.50 4.64 -14.30
C LEU A 4 25.88 5.33 -14.37
N ASP A 5 25.89 6.61 -14.75
CA ASP A 5 27.12 7.37 -15.03
C ASP A 5 27.48 8.42 -13.96
N LYS A 6 26.56 8.73 -13.03
CA LYS A 6 26.78 9.71 -11.95
C LYS A 6 26.90 9.02 -10.58
N ARG A 7 27.95 9.39 -9.83
CA ARG A 7 28.15 8.96 -8.45
C ARG A 7 27.88 10.11 -7.49
N ILE A 8 27.01 9.88 -6.52
CA ILE A 8 26.66 10.83 -5.46
C ILE A 8 27.16 10.26 -4.12
N GLN A 9 27.64 11.12 -3.23
CA GLN A 9 28.01 10.76 -1.86
C GLN A 9 27.01 11.39 -0.89
N VAL A 10 26.45 10.58 0.01
CA VAL A 10 25.45 11.02 0.99
C VAL A 10 25.84 10.45 2.35
N LEU A 11 25.76 11.28 3.39
CA LEU A 11 25.94 10.82 4.77
C LEU A 11 24.60 10.29 5.29
N MET A 12 24.62 9.08 5.84
CA MET A 12 23.44 8.42 6.41
C MET A 12 23.72 7.98 7.84
N PRO A 13 22.69 7.88 8.70
CA PRO A 13 22.85 7.28 10.01
C PRO A 13 23.36 5.83 9.90
N GLU A 14 24.28 5.43 10.78
CA GLU A 14 24.91 4.11 10.73
C GLU A 14 23.88 2.96 10.75
N LYS A 15 22.85 3.09 11.60
CA LYS A 15 21.76 2.11 11.69
C LYS A 15 21.06 1.90 10.35
N MET A 16 20.89 2.97 9.56
CA MET A 16 20.24 2.91 8.24
C MET A 16 21.13 2.18 7.24
N VAL A 17 22.43 2.47 7.22
CA VAL A 17 23.40 1.79 6.34
C VAL A 17 23.43 0.29 6.64
N ARG A 18 23.44 -0.08 7.93
CA ARG A 18 23.38 -1.49 8.35
C ARG A 18 22.11 -2.17 7.83
N HIS A 19 20.94 -1.56 8.05
CA HIS A 19 19.66 -2.10 7.55
C HIS A 19 19.64 -2.26 6.03
N LEU A 20 20.07 -1.23 5.28
CA LEU A 20 20.12 -1.29 3.81
C LEU A 20 21.07 -2.38 3.31
N THR A 21 22.17 -2.61 4.02
CA THR A 21 23.14 -3.66 3.66
C THR A 21 22.53 -5.05 3.84
N ILE A 22 21.81 -5.27 4.94
CA ILE A 22 21.11 -6.53 5.20
C ILE A 22 20.06 -6.79 4.12
N LEU A 23 19.20 -5.82 3.85
CA LEU A 23 18.17 -5.93 2.82
C LEU A 23 18.77 -6.20 1.43
N ALA A 24 19.87 -5.53 1.09
CA ALA A 24 20.56 -5.74 -0.18
C ALA A 24 21.08 -7.18 -0.31
N GLN A 25 21.59 -7.76 0.78
CA GLN A 25 22.03 -9.16 0.82
C GLN A 25 20.86 -10.13 0.67
N GLU A 26 19.77 -9.91 1.41
CA GLU A 26 18.56 -10.75 1.36
C GLU A 26 17.92 -10.77 -0.04
N GLN A 27 18.02 -9.66 -0.77
CA GLN A 27 17.43 -9.50 -2.11
C GLN A 27 18.42 -9.76 -3.25
N GLU A 28 19.65 -10.18 -2.97
CA GLU A 28 20.73 -10.37 -3.97
C GLU A 28 20.98 -9.11 -4.85
N GLN A 29 20.86 -7.94 -4.26
CA GLN A 29 21.00 -6.64 -4.92
C GLN A 29 22.10 -5.79 -4.29
N SER A 30 22.42 -4.67 -4.94
CA SER A 30 23.32 -3.66 -4.36
C SER A 30 22.53 -2.63 -3.56
N VAL A 31 23.13 -2.08 -2.50
CA VAL A 31 22.56 -0.92 -1.76
C VAL A 31 22.21 0.23 -2.70
N GLY A 32 23.04 0.48 -3.72
CA GLY A 32 22.77 1.51 -4.72
C GLY A 32 21.55 1.19 -5.59
N HIS A 33 21.23 -0.08 -5.84
CA HIS A 33 20.00 -0.48 -6.52
C HIS A 33 18.78 -0.13 -5.66
N LEU A 34 18.76 -0.55 -4.40
CA LEU A 34 17.67 -0.27 -3.46
C LEU A 34 17.40 1.23 -3.32
N ILE A 35 18.46 2.03 -3.16
CA ILE A 35 18.33 3.49 -3.05
C ILE A 35 17.72 4.07 -4.33
N ARG A 36 18.18 3.65 -5.50
CA ARG A 36 17.63 4.15 -6.78
C ARG A 36 16.18 3.77 -6.94
N GLU A 37 15.81 2.54 -6.62
CA GLU A 37 14.44 2.07 -6.69
C GLU A 37 13.53 2.89 -5.77
N ALA A 38 13.91 3.06 -4.50
CA ALA A 38 13.15 3.86 -3.55
C ALA A 38 13.01 5.32 -3.99
N VAL A 39 14.08 5.92 -4.54
CA VAL A 39 14.04 7.28 -5.07
C VAL A 39 13.11 7.40 -6.28
N VAL A 40 13.15 6.43 -7.21
CA VAL A 40 12.25 6.41 -8.37
C VAL A 40 10.80 6.31 -7.92
N GLN A 41 10.49 5.38 -7.03
CA GLN A 41 9.13 5.19 -6.51
C GLN A 41 8.62 6.44 -5.77
N LEU A 42 9.48 7.10 -4.98
CA LEU A 42 9.05 8.23 -4.16
C LEU A 42 8.94 9.55 -4.94
N TYR A 43 9.85 9.80 -5.88
CA TYR A 43 9.99 11.12 -6.51
C TYR A 43 9.70 11.13 -8.02
N PHE A 44 9.79 9.99 -8.71
CA PHE A 44 9.70 9.92 -10.17
C PHE A 44 8.52 9.07 -10.68
N ALA A 45 7.79 8.37 -9.82
CA ALA A 45 6.55 7.71 -10.18
C ALA A 45 5.54 8.75 -10.70
N ASP A 46 4.88 8.46 -11.81
CA ASP A 46 3.79 9.31 -12.30
C ASP A 46 2.57 9.22 -11.36
N GLU A 47 1.61 10.13 -11.53
CA GLU A 47 0.41 10.20 -10.67
C GLU A 47 -0.37 8.87 -10.69
N ALA A 48 -0.40 8.18 -11.84
CA ALA A 48 -1.14 6.93 -12.01
C ALA A 48 -0.46 5.77 -11.27
N GLU A 49 0.88 5.71 -11.30
CA GLU A 49 1.68 4.69 -10.63
C GLU A 49 1.69 4.89 -9.12
N ARG A 50 1.66 6.15 -8.64
CA ARG A 50 1.44 6.46 -7.21
C ARG A 50 0.05 6.01 -6.74
N GLU A 51 -0.98 6.29 -7.52
CA GLU A 51 -2.36 5.89 -7.18
C GLU A 51 -2.52 4.36 -7.16
N LEU A 52 -1.91 3.64 -8.11
CA LEU A 52 -1.86 2.18 -8.10
C LEU A 52 -1.16 1.62 -6.86
N THR A 53 0.00 2.21 -6.50
CA THR A 53 0.76 1.80 -5.31
C THR A 53 -0.04 2.02 -4.03
N LYS A 54 -0.72 3.17 -3.92
CA LYS A 54 -1.58 3.50 -2.78
C LYS A 54 -2.75 2.52 -2.65
N ARG A 55 -3.44 2.21 -3.76
CA ARG A 55 -4.53 1.22 -3.76
C ARG A 55 -4.06 -0.16 -3.34
N ARG A 56 -2.89 -0.58 -3.82
CA ARG A 56 -2.31 -1.87 -3.45
C ARG A 56 -1.99 -1.94 -1.96
N GLN A 57 -1.40 -0.88 -1.39
CA GLN A 57 -1.15 -0.79 0.05
C GLN A 57 -2.44 -0.87 0.86
N MET A 58 -3.50 -0.15 0.45
CA MET A 58 -4.80 -0.23 1.12
C MET A 58 -5.38 -1.65 1.08
N VAL A 59 -5.25 -2.36 -0.04
CA VAL A 59 -5.68 -3.75 -0.15
C VAL A 59 -4.86 -4.67 0.75
N GLU A 60 -3.53 -4.52 0.77
CA GLU A 60 -2.64 -5.30 1.65
C GLU A 60 -2.98 -5.05 3.13
N GLU A 61 -3.26 -3.80 3.52
CA GLU A 61 -3.74 -3.45 4.85
C GLU A 61 -5.10 -4.10 5.16
N MET A 62 -6.07 -4.00 4.26
CA MET A 62 -7.40 -4.62 4.41
C MET A 62 -7.32 -6.15 4.56
N ILE A 63 -6.43 -6.81 3.81
CA ILE A 63 -6.17 -8.25 3.95
C ILE A 63 -5.58 -8.55 5.32
N ALA A 64 -4.66 -7.73 5.82
CA ALA A 64 -4.04 -7.91 7.13
C ALA A 64 -5.04 -7.77 8.29
N PHE A 65 -6.13 -7.01 8.11
CA PHE A 65 -7.22 -6.93 9.08
C PHE A 65 -8.02 -8.25 9.21
N ASN A 66 -7.77 -9.26 8.36
CA ASN A 66 -8.45 -10.56 8.35
C ASN A 66 -9.97 -10.40 8.51
N LEU A 67 -10.53 -9.44 7.77
CA LEU A 67 -11.93 -9.07 7.88
C LEU A 67 -12.80 -10.30 7.56
N PRO A 68 -13.80 -10.63 8.40
CA PRO A 68 -14.70 -11.74 8.14
C PRO A 68 -15.52 -11.42 6.89
N VAL A 69 -15.13 -11.99 5.76
CA VAL A 69 -15.99 -12.10 4.59
C VAL A 69 -16.98 -13.23 4.86
N GLY A 70 -18.20 -12.87 5.26
CA GLY A 70 -19.32 -13.81 5.29
C GLY A 70 -19.64 -14.33 3.90
N ASP A 71 -20.41 -15.42 3.81
CA ASP A 71 -20.97 -15.81 2.51
C ASP A 71 -21.86 -14.68 1.96
N TRP A 72 -21.95 -14.60 0.63
CA TRP A 72 -22.69 -13.54 -0.03
C TRP A 72 -24.15 -13.46 0.44
N GLN A 73 -24.76 -14.59 0.76
CA GLN A 73 -26.15 -14.69 1.19
C GLN A 73 -26.37 -14.02 2.56
N SER A 74 -25.42 -14.20 3.48
CA SER A 74 -25.42 -13.56 4.79
C SER A 74 -25.22 -12.04 4.68
N ILE A 75 -24.32 -11.59 3.80
CA ILE A 75 -24.05 -10.16 3.61
C ILE A 75 -25.24 -9.48 2.91
N GLU A 76 -25.85 -10.13 1.93
CA GLU A 76 -27.01 -9.63 1.21
C GLU A 76 -28.21 -9.43 2.15
N ALA A 77 -28.49 -10.40 3.02
CA ALA A 77 -29.55 -10.29 4.02
C ALA A 77 -29.30 -9.17 5.05
N GLU A 78 -28.04 -8.98 5.48
CA GLU A 78 -27.67 -7.89 6.40
C GLU A 78 -27.85 -6.51 5.75
N ILE A 79 -27.44 -6.38 4.47
CA ILE A 79 -27.64 -5.16 3.69
C ILE A 79 -29.14 -4.87 3.58
N GLU A 80 -29.95 -5.84 3.13
CA GLU A 80 -31.40 -5.66 2.95
C GLU A 80 -32.10 -5.23 4.26
N THR A 81 -31.77 -5.89 5.38
CA THR A 81 -32.30 -5.53 6.71
C THR A 81 -31.89 -4.12 7.14
N MET A 82 -30.66 -3.69 6.84
CA MET A 82 -30.18 -2.34 7.14
C MET A 82 -30.93 -1.27 6.33
N TRP A 83 -31.22 -1.54 5.05
CA TRP A 83 -31.99 -0.62 4.22
C TRP A 83 -33.46 -0.53 4.66
N GLU A 84 -34.09 -1.64 5.04
CA GLU A 84 -35.46 -1.65 5.58
C GLU A 84 -35.56 -0.82 6.87
N SER A 85 -34.64 -1.01 7.82
CA SER A 85 -34.61 -0.22 9.05
C SER A 85 -34.32 1.27 8.83
N THR A 86 -33.59 1.62 7.77
CA THR A 86 -33.31 3.02 7.40
C THR A 86 -34.53 3.69 6.75
N ILE A 87 -35.37 2.92 6.04
CA ILE A 87 -36.61 3.41 5.42
C ILE A 87 -37.68 3.66 6.49
N ASP A 88 -37.83 2.77 7.47
CA ASP A 88 -38.80 2.96 8.58
C ASP A 88 -38.52 4.22 9.41
N VAL A 89 -37.24 4.57 9.61
CA VAL A 89 -36.85 5.81 10.33
C VAL A 89 -37.20 7.07 9.54
N LEU A 90 -37.24 7.01 8.21
CA LEU A 90 -37.58 8.15 7.35
C LEU A 90 -39.10 8.37 7.21
N ASP A 91 -39.90 7.31 7.36
CA ASP A 91 -41.36 7.37 7.34
C ASP A 91 -41.97 7.83 8.68
N GLU A 92 -41.25 7.74 9.81
CA GLU A 92 -41.69 8.30 11.11
C GLU A 92 -41.48 9.83 11.25
N GLU A 93 -40.76 10.48 10.33
CA GLU A 93 -40.50 11.94 10.36
C GLU A 93 -41.33 12.78 9.35
N ILE A 94 -42.36 12.21 8.70
CA ILE A 94 -43.35 12.92 7.84
C ILE A 94 -44.75 12.88 8.45
#